data_AF-A0A8H7BM27-F1
#
_entry.id   AF-A0A8H7BM27-F1
#
_cell.length_a   1.000
_cell.length_b   1.000
_cell.length_c   1.000
_cell.angle_alpha   90.00
_cell.angle_beta   90.00
_cell.angle_gamma   90.00
#
_symmetry.space_group_name_H-M   'P 1'
#
loop_
_entity.id
_entity.type
_entity.pdbx_description
1 polymer ?
#
loop_
_entity_poly.entity_id
_entity_poly.type
_entity_poly.pdbx_seq_one_letter_code
_entity_poly.pdbx_strand_id
1 'polypeptide(L)'
;MNTGNALKSVPTSKASNKAALQYYKGKTLVLDLDETLVHSVRLGSEDTLQVSKSIKHKKIEVQHDRQSLLYEVYKRPHADFFLKTISQWYKVVIFTASMAEYANPVIDWLDQDQNLISQRYFRQACIVRNGNFVKDISLAEPDLAKVCLVDNSPAAFELFQENGISLPGWISNPNDECLLDLLPLLDALRFTADVRSILKLRQMGAV
;
A
#
# COMPACT_ATOMS: atom_id res chain seq x y z
N MET A 1 -13.02 -68.74 14.81
CA MET A 1 -11.72 -68.11 15.12
C MET A 1 -11.16 -67.64 13.76
N ASN A 2 -11.51 -66.50 13.15
CA ASN A 2 -11.30 -65.09 13.52
C ASN A 2 -9.97 -64.87 14.27
N THR A 3 -9.01 -64.04 13.84
CA THR A 3 -9.01 -62.92 12.89
C THR A 3 -7.58 -62.68 12.37
N GLY A 4 -7.43 -62.40 11.07
CA GLY A 4 -6.21 -61.85 10.49
C GLY A 4 -5.95 -60.43 10.97
N ASN A 5 -4.71 -60.15 11.38
CA ASN A 5 -4.29 -58.82 11.84
C ASN A 5 -3.61 -58.10 10.67
N ALA A 6 -4.40 -57.36 9.89
CA ALA A 6 -3.88 -56.43 8.90
C ALA A 6 -3.24 -55.24 9.62
N LEU A 7 -1.95 -55.00 9.36
CA LEU A 7 -1.26 -53.79 9.77
C LEU A 7 -1.97 -52.58 9.13
N LYS A 8 -2.72 -51.84 9.95
CA LYS A 8 -3.25 -50.53 9.55
C LYS A 8 -2.08 -49.57 9.42
N SER A 9 -1.80 -49.13 8.19
CA SER A 9 -0.86 -48.07 7.90
C SER A 9 -1.30 -46.79 8.61
N VAL A 10 -0.37 -46.17 9.33
CA VAL A 10 -0.55 -44.84 9.92
C VAL A 10 -0.73 -43.84 8.77
N PRO A 11 -1.79 -43.02 8.73
CA PRO A 11 -1.91 -41.98 7.71
C PRO A 11 -0.77 -40.98 7.90
N THR A 12 0.15 -40.94 6.96
CA THR A 12 1.21 -39.92 6.92
C THR A 12 0.56 -38.54 6.78
N SER A 13 0.69 -37.71 7.81
CA SER A 13 0.12 -36.38 7.94
C SER A 13 0.78 -35.34 7.02
N LYS A 14 0.72 -35.55 5.70
CA LYS A 14 1.23 -34.61 4.68
C LYS A 14 0.13 -33.82 3.98
N ALA A 15 -1.07 -33.72 4.57
CA ALA A 15 -2.21 -33.00 3.99
C ALA A 15 -2.76 -31.84 4.85
N SER A 16 -2.16 -31.52 6.01
CA SER A 16 -2.75 -30.53 6.94
C SER A 16 -2.14 -29.13 6.90
N ASN A 17 -1.01 -28.88 6.22
CA ASN A 17 -0.36 -27.56 6.28
C ASN A 17 -0.63 -26.65 5.07
N LYS A 18 -1.24 -27.14 3.99
CA LYS A 18 -1.49 -26.30 2.79
C LYS A 18 -2.80 -25.50 2.90
N ALA A 19 -3.81 -26.04 3.61
CA ALA A 19 -5.10 -25.38 3.78
C ALA A 19 -5.07 -24.22 4.81
N ALA A 20 -4.28 -24.34 5.88
CA ALA A 20 -4.15 -23.29 6.90
C ALA A 20 -3.41 -22.04 6.39
N LEU A 21 -2.59 -22.17 5.35
CA LEU A 21 -1.86 -21.07 4.71
C LEU A 21 -2.66 -20.37 3.59
N GLN A 22 -3.80 -20.93 3.18
CA GLN A 22 -4.59 -20.38 2.07
C GLN A 22 -5.70 -19.40 2.51
N TYR A 23 -5.82 -19.13 3.81
CA TYR A 23 -6.89 -18.28 4.36
C TYR A 23 -6.72 -16.77 4.11
N TYR A 24 -5.64 -16.29 3.47
CA TYR A 24 -5.24 -14.88 3.57
C TYR A 24 -5.12 -14.09 2.26
N LYS A 25 -5.85 -14.45 1.19
CA LYS A 25 -5.94 -13.62 -0.03
C LYS A 25 -7.17 -12.70 -0.10
N GLY A 26 -7.85 -12.47 1.04
CA GLY A 26 -9.14 -11.80 1.05
C GLY A 26 -9.12 -10.29 1.29
N LYS A 27 -8.02 -9.70 1.76
CA LYS A 27 -7.98 -8.28 2.12
C LYS A 27 -7.26 -7.43 1.08
N THR A 28 -7.73 -6.21 0.96
CA THR A 28 -7.22 -5.21 0.04
C THR A 28 -6.53 -4.11 0.84
N LEU A 29 -5.32 -3.74 0.43
CA LEU A 29 -4.61 -2.60 0.97
C LEU A 29 -4.48 -1.55 -0.12
N VAL A 30 -5.21 -0.46 0.04
CA VAL A 30 -5.13 0.71 -0.81
C VAL A 30 -4.05 1.64 -0.24
N LEU A 31 -3.06 1.97 -1.06
CA LEU A 31 -1.92 2.81 -0.71
C LEU A 31 -1.89 4.06 -1.58
N ASP A 32 -1.67 5.19 -0.92
CA ASP A 32 -1.21 6.39 -1.60
C ASP A 32 0.25 6.26 -2.09
N LEU A 33 0.65 7.19 -2.97
CA LEU A 33 1.97 7.19 -3.61
C LEU A 33 2.87 8.32 -3.09
N ASP A 34 2.49 9.58 -3.32
CA ASP A 34 3.29 10.76 -3.06
C ASP A 34 3.26 11.12 -1.57
N GLU A 35 4.40 11.48 -0.99
CA GLU A 35 4.62 11.64 0.46
C GLU A 35 4.31 10.38 1.30
N THR A 36 3.87 9.27 0.69
CA THR A 36 3.60 7.99 1.34
C THR A 36 4.69 6.95 1.04
N LEU A 37 4.94 6.65 -0.24
CA LEU A 37 5.97 5.70 -0.70
C LEU A 37 7.18 6.39 -1.34
N VAL A 38 6.94 7.57 -1.93
CA VAL A 38 7.97 8.38 -2.60
C VAL A 38 7.75 9.86 -2.31
N HIS A 39 8.73 10.68 -2.61
CA HIS A 39 8.60 12.12 -2.70
C HIS A 39 9.24 12.60 -4.00
N SER A 40 8.63 13.57 -4.67
CA SER A 40 9.07 14.01 -6.00
C SER A 40 9.28 15.50 -6.07
N VAL A 41 10.41 15.90 -6.66
CA VAL A 41 10.76 17.29 -6.89
C VAL A 41 10.81 17.54 -8.39
N ARG A 42 10.12 18.59 -8.85
CA ARG A 42 10.22 19.02 -10.25
C ARG A 42 11.58 19.68 -10.48
N LEU A 43 12.39 19.13 -11.37
CA LEU A 43 13.69 19.73 -11.68
C LEU A 43 13.49 21.07 -12.40
N GLY A 44 14.26 22.08 -11.96
CA GLY A 44 14.15 23.45 -12.44
C GLY A 44 13.14 24.33 -11.69
N SER A 45 12.49 23.83 -10.63
CA SER A 45 11.85 24.69 -9.64
C SER A 45 12.88 25.29 -8.68
N GLU A 46 12.52 26.37 -7.98
CA GLU A 46 13.39 27.01 -6.98
C GLU A 46 13.62 26.12 -5.73
N ASP A 47 12.81 25.07 -5.56
CA ASP A 47 12.89 24.11 -4.46
C ASP A 47 14.10 23.19 -4.61
N THR A 48 15.25 23.67 -4.13
CA THR A 48 16.47 22.84 -4.05
C THR A 48 16.48 22.08 -2.72
N LEU A 49 15.75 20.96 -2.66
CA LEU A 49 15.79 20.05 -1.52
C LEU A 49 17.12 19.27 -1.52
N GLN A 50 17.95 19.48 -0.49
CA GLN A 50 19.12 18.65 -0.27
C GLN A 50 18.70 17.33 0.38
N VAL A 51 18.48 16.31 -0.44
CA VAL A 51 18.17 14.96 0.01
C VAL A 51 19.47 14.17 0.23
N SER A 52 19.52 13.34 1.28
CA SER A 52 20.68 12.50 1.56
C SER A 52 21.03 11.58 0.38
N LYS A 53 22.32 11.44 0.07
CA LYS A 53 22.83 10.53 -0.98
C LYS A 53 22.50 9.06 -0.71
N SER A 54 22.17 8.69 0.52
CA SER A 54 21.75 7.33 0.88
C SER A 54 20.35 6.98 0.36
N ILE A 55 19.53 7.97 0.03
CA ILE A 55 18.18 7.77 -0.47
C ILE A 55 18.23 7.42 -1.96
N LYS A 56 17.67 6.26 -2.31
CA LYS A 56 17.52 5.84 -3.71
C LYS A 56 16.59 6.82 -4.43
N HIS A 57 17.02 7.30 -5.58
CA HIS A 57 16.22 8.21 -6.40
C HIS A 57 16.34 7.87 -7.89
N LYS A 58 15.39 8.34 -8.68
CA LYS A 58 15.37 8.17 -10.13
C LYS A 58 14.75 9.41 -10.78
N LYS A 59 15.30 9.82 -11.92
CA LYS A 59 14.70 10.86 -12.76
C LYS A 59 13.60 10.25 -13.63
N ILE A 60 12.44 10.89 -13.65
CA ILE A 60 11.27 10.48 -14.43
C ILE A 60 10.83 11.66 -15.29
N GLU A 61 10.84 11.44 -16.60
CA GLU A 61 10.32 12.40 -17.57
C GLU A 61 8.83 12.14 -17.78
N VAL A 62 8.03 13.19 -17.61
CA VAL A 62 6.58 13.17 -17.76
C VAL A 62 6.22 14.06 -18.93
N GLN A 63 5.57 13.47 -19.93
CA GLN A 63 5.09 14.19 -21.10
C GLN A 63 3.63 14.59 -20.91
N HIS A 64 3.32 15.87 -21.06
CA HIS A 64 1.95 16.39 -21.01
C HIS A 64 1.78 17.52 -22.03
N ASP A 65 0.80 17.39 -22.93
CA ASP A 65 0.42 18.42 -23.91
C ASP A 65 1.59 19.15 -24.60
N ARG A 66 2.60 18.37 -25.04
CA ARG A 66 3.83 18.79 -25.74
C ARG A 66 4.94 19.41 -24.89
N GLN A 67 4.82 19.38 -23.57
CA GLN A 67 5.91 19.74 -22.65
C GLN A 67 6.42 18.48 -21.94
N SER A 68 7.75 18.35 -21.86
CA SER A 68 8.41 17.36 -21.03
C SER A 68 8.81 18.01 -19.70
N LEU A 69 8.27 17.50 -18.61
CA LEU A 69 8.67 17.87 -17.25
C LEU A 69 9.52 16.76 -16.67
N LEU A 70 10.66 17.12 -16.07
CA LEU A 70 11.54 16.15 -15.43
C LEU A 70 11.37 16.22 -13.92
N TYR A 71 11.07 15.09 -13.31
CA TYR A 71 10.95 14.94 -11.86
C TYR A 71 12.11 14.11 -11.34
N GLU A 72 12.69 14.52 -10.21
CA GLU A 72 13.57 13.68 -9.42
C GLU A 72 12.74 13.04 -8.29
N VAL A 73 12.60 11.72 -8.34
CA VAL A 73 11.73 10.94 -7.46
C VAL A 73 12.59 10.17 -6.46
N TYR A 74 12.36 10.44 -5.18
CA TYR A 74 13.06 9.83 -4.05
C TYR A 74 12.18 8.75 -3.42
N LYS A 75 12.76 7.57 -3.17
CA LYS A 75 12.06 6.47 -2.53
C LYS A 75 12.11 6.63 -1.01
N ARG A 76 10.96 6.56 -0.33
CA ARG A 76 10.91 6.52 1.13
C ARG A 76 11.73 5.33 1.63
N PRO A 77 12.52 5.47 2.72
CA PRO A 77 13.23 4.35 3.30
C PRO A 77 12.31 3.13 3.51
N HIS A 78 12.86 1.95 3.27
CA HIS A 78 12.16 0.66 3.40
C HIS A 78 11.00 0.37 2.44
N ALA A 79 10.65 1.27 1.49
CA ALA A 79 9.52 1.04 0.57
C ALA A 79 9.61 -0.27 -0.22
N ASP A 80 10.80 -0.65 -0.71
CA ASP A 80 11.01 -1.92 -1.43
C ASP A 80 10.66 -3.14 -0.55
N PHE A 81 11.14 -3.14 0.70
CA PHE A 81 10.89 -4.22 1.66
C PHE A 81 9.42 -4.24 2.10
N PHE A 82 8.85 -3.07 2.35
CA PHE A 82 7.45 -2.88 2.70
C PHE A 82 6.54 -3.48 1.62
N LEU A 83 6.66 -3.02 0.37
CA LEU A 83 5.85 -3.49 -0.77
C LEU A 83 5.97 -5.00 -0.98
N LYS A 84 7.19 -5.54 -0.93
CA LYS A 84 7.43 -6.99 -1.04
C LYS A 84 6.77 -7.79 0.08
N THR A 85 6.69 -7.23 1.27
CA THR A 85 6.10 -7.88 2.43
C THR A 85 4.57 -7.86 2.33
N ILE A 86 3.97 -6.69 2.11
CA ILE A 86 2.51 -6.55 2.06
C ILE A 86 1.87 -7.23 0.84
N SER A 87 2.58 -7.37 -0.28
CA SER A 87 2.06 -8.08 -1.47
C SER A 87 1.84 -9.57 -1.22
N GLN A 88 2.51 -10.14 -0.23
CA GLN A 88 2.27 -11.52 0.22
C GLN A 88 1.04 -11.64 1.12
N TRP A 89 0.55 -10.51 1.66
CA TRP A 89 -0.50 -10.45 2.68
C TRP A 89 -1.82 -9.89 2.14
N TYR A 90 -1.75 -9.01 1.14
CA TYR A 90 -2.85 -8.20 0.64
C TYR A 90 -2.90 -8.20 -0.88
N LYS A 91 -4.11 -7.98 -1.42
CA LYS A 91 -4.27 -7.37 -2.75
C LYS A 91 -3.84 -5.91 -2.64
N VAL A 92 -2.65 -5.58 -3.12
CA VAL A 92 -2.11 -4.22 -3.04
C VAL A 92 -2.63 -3.39 -4.20
N VAL A 93 -3.21 -2.23 -3.89
CA VAL A 93 -3.76 -1.29 -4.86
C VAL A 93 -3.12 0.07 -4.63
N ILE A 94 -2.54 0.67 -5.67
CA ILE A 94 -2.15 2.07 -5.61
C ILE A 94 -3.36 2.92 -5.97
N PHE A 95 -3.74 3.86 -5.11
CA PHE A 95 -4.74 4.87 -5.42
C PHE A 95 -4.10 6.22 -5.09
N THR A 96 -3.78 7.01 -6.11
CA THR A 96 -3.10 8.30 -5.95
C THR A 96 -3.93 9.45 -6.53
N ALA A 97 -3.80 10.63 -5.93
CA ALA A 97 -4.31 11.87 -6.49
C ALA A 97 -3.43 12.43 -7.63
N SER A 98 -2.37 11.71 -8.03
CA SER A 98 -1.51 12.09 -9.15
C SER A 98 -2.00 11.60 -10.51
N MET A 99 -1.51 12.25 -11.56
CA MET A 99 -1.82 11.91 -12.95
C MET A 99 -1.11 10.61 -13.37
N ALA A 100 -1.75 9.82 -14.23
CA ALA A 100 -1.25 8.51 -14.66
C ALA A 100 0.11 8.59 -15.38
N GLU A 101 0.34 9.67 -16.13
CA GLU A 101 1.55 9.95 -16.90
C GLU A 101 2.79 10.08 -16.01
N TYR A 102 2.61 10.52 -14.77
CA TYR A 102 3.65 10.55 -13.74
C TYR A 102 3.63 9.28 -12.88
N ALA A 103 2.45 8.87 -12.40
CA ALA A 103 2.35 7.81 -11.42
C ALA A 103 2.75 6.43 -11.99
N ASN A 104 2.43 6.14 -13.25
CA ASN A 104 2.80 4.86 -13.86
C ASN A 104 4.31 4.59 -13.85
N PRO A 105 5.18 5.47 -14.39
CA PRO A 105 6.62 5.19 -14.38
C PRO A 105 7.22 5.14 -12.96
N VAL A 106 6.64 5.84 -11.99
CA VAL A 106 7.03 5.72 -10.57
C VAL A 106 6.67 4.33 -10.04
N ILE A 107 5.42 3.90 -10.27
CA ILE A 107 4.93 2.60 -9.83
C ILE A 107 5.73 1.46 -10.49
N ASP A 108 6.03 1.57 -11.78
CA ASP A 108 6.86 0.59 -12.51
C ASP A 108 8.30 0.53 -11.95
N TRP A 109 8.82 1.63 -11.41
CA TRP A 109 10.11 1.63 -10.73
C TRP A 109 10.06 0.98 -9.34
N LEU A 110 8.92 1.06 -8.65
CA LEU A 110 8.66 0.42 -7.36
C LEU A 110 8.38 -1.09 -7.51
N ASP A 111 7.69 -1.49 -8.58
CA ASP A 111 7.27 -2.87 -8.88
C ASP A 111 7.85 -3.33 -10.23
N GLN A 112 9.17 -3.49 -10.29
CA GLN A 112 9.90 -3.78 -11.52
C GLN A 112 9.53 -5.14 -12.14
N ASP A 113 9.23 -6.12 -11.29
CA ASP A 113 8.81 -7.45 -11.71
C ASP A 113 7.29 -7.56 -11.97
N GLN A 114 6.55 -6.45 -11.81
CA GLN A 114 5.10 -6.33 -12.01
C GLN A 114 4.29 -7.42 -11.29
N ASN A 115 4.68 -7.74 -10.06
CA ASN A 115 4.08 -8.81 -9.27
C ASN A 115 3.66 -8.38 -7.86
N LEU A 116 3.89 -7.12 -7.49
CA LEU A 116 3.57 -6.59 -6.17
C LEU A 116 2.22 -5.87 -6.16
N ILE A 117 1.91 -5.12 -7.23
CA ILE A 117 0.77 -4.20 -7.29
C ILE A 117 -0.30 -4.76 -8.23
N SER A 118 -1.50 -4.96 -7.70
CA SER A 118 -2.61 -5.59 -8.42
C SER A 118 -3.41 -4.61 -9.29
N GLN A 119 -3.60 -3.37 -8.82
CA GLN A 119 -4.41 -2.35 -9.50
C GLN A 119 -3.86 -0.94 -9.22
N ARG A 120 -4.17 0.00 -10.12
CA ARG A 120 -3.74 1.40 -10.06
C ARG A 120 -4.95 2.31 -10.35
N TYR A 121 -5.24 3.22 -9.44
CA TYR A 121 -6.22 4.29 -9.58
C TYR A 121 -5.50 5.64 -9.48
N PHE A 122 -5.82 6.55 -10.39
CA PHE A 122 -5.17 7.85 -10.53
C PHE A 122 -6.15 8.98 -10.22
N ARG A 123 -5.70 10.23 -10.41
CA ARG A 123 -6.50 11.44 -10.16
C ARG A 123 -7.93 11.39 -10.69
N GLN A 124 -8.14 10.86 -11.89
CA GLN A 124 -9.46 10.79 -12.53
C GLN A 124 -10.46 9.88 -11.80
N ALA A 125 -9.97 8.94 -10.99
CA ALA A 125 -10.81 8.08 -10.16
C ALA A 125 -11.14 8.70 -8.80
N CYS A 126 -10.49 9.80 -8.42
CA CYS A 126 -10.78 10.52 -7.19
C CYS A 126 -12.09 11.30 -7.30
N ILE A 127 -12.82 11.41 -6.20
CA ILE A 127 -13.95 12.32 -6.06
C ILE A 127 -13.41 13.68 -5.61
N VAL A 128 -13.71 14.75 -6.34
CA VAL A 128 -13.32 16.10 -5.94
C VAL A 128 -14.35 16.68 -4.96
N ARG A 129 -13.93 17.01 -3.73
CA ARG A 129 -14.77 17.65 -2.71
C ARG A 129 -14.02 18.80 -2.06
N ASN A 130 -14.60 20.00 -2.09
CA ASN A 130 -14.01 21.21 -1.49
C ASN A 130 -12.55 21.46 -1.94
N GLY A 131 -12.23 21.14 -3.21
CA GLY A 131 -10.88 21.26 -3.75
C GLY A 131 -9.92 20.12 -3.40
N ASN A 132 -10.33 19.17 -2.55
CA ASN A 132 -9.55 17.98 -2.19
C ASN A 132 -9.91 16.77 -3.05
N PHE A 133 -8.97 15.85 -3.18
CA PHE A 133 -9.17 14.54 -3.82
C PHE A 133 -9.48 13.49 -2.76
N VAL A 134 -10.71 12.98 -2.79
CA VAL A 134 -11.19 11.91 -1.91
C VAL A 134 -11.17 10.58 -2.67
N LYS A 135 -10.71 9.52 -2.02
CA LYS A 135 -10.55 8.20 -2.62
C LYS A 135 -11.74 7.32 -2.31
N ASP A 136 -12.48 6.92 -3.35
CA ASP A 136 -13.54 5.94 -3.22
C ASP A 136 -12.98 4.51 -3.21
N ILE A 137 -12.67 4.00 -2.02
CA ILE A 137 -12.04 2.68 -1.87
C ILE A 137 -12.97 1.52 -2.22
N SER A 138 -14.27 1.77 -2.36
CA SER A 138 -15.22 0.75 -2.82
C SER A 138 -14.95 0.32 -4.27
N LEU A 139 -14.28 1.18 -5.06
CA LEU A 139 -13.81 0.87 -6.41
C LEU A 139 -12.78 -0.27 -6.41
N ALA A 140 -11.92 -0.31 -5.38
CA ALA A 140 -10.88 -1.32 -5.23
C ALA A 140 -11.40 -2.58 -4.52
N GLU A 141 -12.29 -2.42 -3.54
CA GLU A 141 -12.87 -3.50 -2.76
C GLU A 141 -14.27 -3.11 -2.25
N PRO A 142 -15.36 -3.69 -2.79
CA PRO A 142 -16.72 -3.37 -2.37
C PRO A 142 -17.03 -3.75 -0.92
N ASP A 143 -16.40 -4.82 -0.40
CA ASP A 143 -16.57 -5.22 1.00
C ASP A 143 -15.65 -4.40 1.91
N LEU A 144 -16.19 -3.31 2.45
CA LEU A 144 -15.44 -2.38 3.29
C LEU A 144 -14.88 -3.00 4.57
N ALA A 145 -15.35 -4.18 4.99
CA ALA A 145 -14.75 -4.91 6.11
C ALA A 145 -13.35 -5.45 5.80
N LYS A 146 -12.97 -5.49 4.51
CA LYS A 146 -11.74 -6.11 4.00
C LYS A 146 -10.70 -5.13 3.45
N VAL A 147 -10.97 -3.83 3.49
CA VAL A 147 -10.10 -2.81 2.88
C VAL A 147 -9.49 -1.86 3.90
N CYS A 148 -8.18 -1.68 3.84
CA CYS A 148 -7.47 -0.62 4.56
C CYS A 148 -7.02 0.44 3.57
N LEU A 149 -7.12 1.71 3.94
CA LEU A 149 -6.58 2.84 3.17
C LEU A 149 -5.45 3.49 3.96
N VAL A 150 -4.25 3.49 3.39
CA VAL A 150 -3.09 4.16 3.96
C VAL A 150 -2.77 5.40 3.13
N ASP A 151 -2.77 6.55 3.79
CA ASP A 151 -2.60 7.85 3.16
C ASP A 151 -1.99 8.86 4.15
N ASN A 152 -1.21 9.80 3.65
CA ASN A 152 -0.69 10.90 4.45
C ASN A 152 -1.68 12.08 4.58
N SER A 153 -2.68 12.17 3.70
CA SER A 153 -3.67 13.25 3.68
C SER A 153 -4.99 12.80 4.34
N PRO A 154 -5.44 13.47 5.42
CA PRO A 154 -6.74 13.18 6.04
C PRO A 154 -7.93 13.32 5.09
N ALA A 155 -7.85 14.24 4.11
CA ALA A 155 -8.91 14.45 3.15
C ALA A 155 -9.11 13.25 2.21
N ALA A 156 -8.06 12.46 1.95
CA ALA A 156 -8.13 11.34 1.03
C ALA A 156 -9.10 10.24 1.49
N PHE A 157 -9.24 10.04 2.81
CA PHE A 157 -10.15 9.08 3.41
C PHE A 157 -11.36 9.74 4.10
N GLU A 158 -11.73 10.98 3.73
CA GLU A 158 -12.85 11.72 4.33
C GLU A 158 -14.16 10.90 4.37
N LEU A 159 -14.44 10.13 3.31
CA LEU A 159 -15.62 9.27 3.19
C LEU A 159 -15.47 7.89 3.85
N PHE A 160 -14.24 7.48 4.20
CA PHE A 160 -13.90 6.13 4.66
C PHE A 160 -12.98 6.18 5.89
N GLN A 161 -13.24 7.10 6.81
CA GLN A 161 -12.38 7.36 7.97
C GLN A 161 -12.11 6.09 8.78
N GLU A 162 -13.11 5.23 8.94
CA GLU A 162 -13.01 3.98 9.70
C GLU A 162 -12.06 2.94 9.07
N ASN A 163 -11.76 3.08 7.78
CA ASN A 163 -10.82 2.26 7.02
C ASN A 163 -9.43 2.91 6.91
N GLY A 164 -9.31 4.18 7.32
CA GLY A 164 -8.13 5.00 7.16
C GLY A 164 -7.05 4.71 8.20
N ILE A 165 -5.81 4.64 7.71
CA ILE A 165 -4.59 4.61 8.50
C ILE A 165 -3.75 5.81 8.07
N SER A 166 -3.75 6.86 8.90
CA SER A 166 -2.93 8.05 8.64
C SER A 166 -1.45 7.74 8.86
N LEU A 167 -0.62 8.16 7.91
CA LEU A 167 0.83 8.18 8.03
C LEU A 167 1.35 9.63 8.01
N PRO A 168 2.47 9.91 8.70
CA PRO A 168 3.21 11.14 8.45
C PRO A 168 3.70 11.16 7.00
N GLY A 169 3.49 12.30 6.34
CA GLY A 169 4.07 12.57 5.03
C GLY A 169 5.59 12.56 5.10
N TRP A 170 6.23 12.00 4.08
CA TRP A 170 7.68 11.90 3.97
C TRP A 170 8.22 12.71 2.82
N ILE A 171 9.36 13.38 3.05
CA ILE A 171 10.01 14.27 2.08
C ILE A 171 11.47 13.84 1.86
N SER A 172 12.29 13.80 2.92
CA SER A 172 13.73 13.62 2.75
C SER A 172 14.46 12.94 3.92
N ASN A 173 13.78 12.59 5.02
CA ASN A 173 14.43 11.99 6.19
C ASN A 173 14.97 10.58 5.83
N PRO A 174 16.30 10.37 5.85
CA PRO A 174 16.89 9.07 5.51
C PRO A 174 16.69 8.00 6.59
N ASN A 175 16.35 8.40 7.82
CA ASN A 175 16.13 7.52 8.97
C ASN A 175 14.64 7.31 9.26
N ASP A 176 13.76 7.56 8.30
CA ASP A 176 12.31 7.31 8.45
C ASP A 176 12.05 5.79 8.55
N GLU A 177 11.36 5.37 9.60
CA GLU A 177 10.98 3.97 9.83
C GLU A 177 9.46 3.74 9.75
N CYS A 178 8.67 4.76 9.38
CA CYS A 178 7.21 4.69 9.46
C CYS A 178 6.59 3.55 8.65
N LEU A 179 7.18 3.20 7.49
CA LEU A 179 6.71 2.03 6.71
C LEU A 179 6.99 0.71 7.43
N LEU A 180 8.08 0.60 8.18
CA LEU A 180 8.37 -0.59 9.00
C LEU A 180 7.42 -0.67 10.18
N ASP A 181 7.21 0.45 10.88
CA ASP A 181 6.32 0.54 12.05
C ASP A 181 4.86 0.20 11.72
N LEU A 182 4.48 0.36 10.44
CA LEU A 182 3.16 0.01 9.96
C LEU A 182 2.95 -1.51 9.80
N LEU A 183 4.02 -2.30 9.57
CA LEU A 183 3.91 -3.73 9.27
C LEU A 183 3.23 -4.55 10.37
N PRO A 184 3.52 -4.38 11.68
CA PRO A 184 2.85 -5.16 12.72
C PRO A 184 1.33 -4.93 12.78
N LEU A 185 0.88 -3.70 12.55
CA LEU A 185 -0.55 -3.39 12.49
C LEU A 185 -1.21 -4.06 11.29
N LEU A 186 -0.60 -3.92 10.10
CA LEU A 186 -1.10 -4.58 8.90
C LEU A 186 -1.12 -6.10 9.08
N ASP A 187 -0.07 -6.69 9.66
CA ASP A 187 -0.06 -8.12 9.92
C ASP A 187 -1.24 -8.57 10.79
N ALA A 188 -1.51 -7.85 11.89
CA ALA A 188 -2.65 -8.13 12.76
C ALA A 188 -4.02 -8.00 12.05
N LEU A 189 -4.18 -6.98 11.21
CA LEU A 189 -5.43 -6.74 10.46
C LEU A 189 -5.75 -7.85 9.46
N ARG A 190 -4.78 -8.67 9.05
CA ARG A 190 -5.03 -9.84 8.18
C ARG A 190 -6.02 -10.82 8.79
N PHE A 191 -6.06 -10.92 10.12
CA PHE A 191 -6.81 -11.93 10.86
C PHE A 191 -8.18 -11.44 11.36
N THR A 192 -8.53 -10.18 11.14
CA THR A 192 -9.82 -9.64 11.57
C THR A 192 -10.95 -10.02 10.60
N ALA A 193 -12.16 -10.18 11.10
CA ALA A 193 -13.34 -10.30 10.24
C ALA A 193 -13.68 -8.96 9.57
N ASP A 194 -13.52 -7.87 10.32
CA ASP A 194 -13.68 -6.49 9.86
C ASP A 194 -12.50 -5.64 10.34
N VAL A 195 -11.72 -5.08 9.42
CA VAL A 195 -10.56 -4.23 9.75
C VAL A 195 -10.94 -2.99 10.57
N ARG A 196 -12.15 -2.47 10.37
CA ARG A 196 -12.65 -1.27 11.05
C ARG A 196 -12.84 -1.50 12.55
N SER A 197 -13.07 -2.75 12.97
CA SER A 197 -13.20 -3.09 14.39
C SER A 197 -11.95 -2.77 15.21
N ILE A 198 -10.77 -2.82 14.59
CA ILE A 198 -9.49 -2.48 15.22
C ILE A 198 -9.13 -1.02 14.93
N LEU A 199 -9.29 -0.56 13.69
CA LEU A 199 -8.89 0.80 13.28
C LEU A 199 -9.65 1.90 14.02
N LYS A 200 -10.94 1.69 14.34
CA LYS A 200 -11.72 2.63 15.15
C LYS A 200 -11.16 2.86 16.55
N LEU A 201 -10.59 1.83 17.17
CA LEU A 201 -10.02 1.94 18.53
C LEU A 201 -8.84 2.92 18.55
N ARG A 202 -8.06 2.98 17.47
CA ARG A 202 -6.93 3.90 17.33
C ARG A 202 -7.37 5.36 17.27
N GLN A 203 -8.53 5.63 16.68
CA GLN A 203 -9.06 6.99 16.54
C GLN A 203 -9.61 7.54 17.88
N MET A 204 -9.99 6.66 18.81
CA MET A 204 -10.49 7.07 20.13
C MET A 204 -9.40 7.60 21.08
N GLY A 205 -8.12 7.32 20.82
CA GLY A 205 -6.98 7.76 21.65
C GLY A 205 -6.36 9.10 21.23
N ALA A 206 -6.90 9.77 20.20
CA ALA A 206 -6.35 11.01 19.63
C ALA A 206 -7.17 12.26 19.99
N VAL A 207 -7.93 12.21 21.10
CA VAL A 207 -8.70 13.35 21.64
C VAL A 207 -7.95 14.02 22.77
#